data_AF-E1R0N9-F1
#
_entry.id   AF-E1R0N9-F1
#
_cell.length_a   1.000
_cell.length_b   1.000
_cell.length_c   1.000
_cell.angle_alpha   90.00
_cell.angle_beta   90.00
_cell.angle_gamma   90.00
#
_symmetry.space_group_name_H-M   'P 1'
#
loop_
_entity.id
_entity.type
_entity.pdbx_description
1 polymer ?
#
loop_
_entity_poly.entity_id
_entity_poly.type
_entity_poly.pdbx_seq_one_letter_code
_entity_poly.pdbx_strand_id
1 'polypeptide(L)'
;MAGAPYDLSLHPEFERDLQSLAADAGRNPTGESRRLLMVTLNALEAIRDGTIPERRLDQMSTYPDLSDCNKVYIQTDPNDRPKYRLVWRELPAGEPCGRPVRQVIQLGTRELGSVYHLAGQRLGRPAGVSLEELLESERTEIAAKVASLSDRQPSGPSKKDSPEFGG
;
A
#
# COMPACT_ATOMS: atom_id res chain seq x y z
N MET A 1 26.69 -11.61 -23.81
CA MET A 1 25.30 -11.24 -23.47
C MET A 1 25.38 -10.22 -22.35
N ALA A 2 25.01 -8.96 -22.59
CA ALA A 2 24.92 -7.98 -21.53
C ALA A 2 23.81 -8.43 -20.57
N GLY A 3 24.09 -8.51 -19.27
CA GLY A 3 23.09 -8.87 -18.27
C GLY A 3 21.95 -7.84 -18.22
N ALA A 4 20.84 -8.19 -17.58
CA ALA A 4 19.71 -7.27 -17.45
C ALA A 4 20.15 -5.93 -16.81
N PRO A 5 19.68 -4.78 -17.31
CA PRO A 5 20.09 -3.46 -16.86
C PRO A 5 19.57 -3.11 -15.46
N TYR A 6 18.50 -3.76 -15.00
CA TYR A 6 17.90 -3.56 -13.69
C TYR A 6 17.87 -4.86 -12.90
N ASP A 7 18.01 -4.75 -11.57
CA ASP A 7 17.65 -5.84 -10.68
C ASP A 7 16.14 -5.80 -10.40
N LEU A 8 15.48 -6.95 -10.44
CA LEU A 8 14.04 -7.04 -10.15
C LEU A 8 13.84 -7.47 -8.70
N SER A 9 13.02 -6.73 -7.97
CA SER A 9 12.54 -7.12 -6.64
C SER A 9 11.02 -7.13 -6.60
N LEU A 10 10.46 -8.02 -5.79
CA LEU A 10 9.02 -8.11 -5.57
C LEU A 10 8.71 -7.64 -4.15
N HIS A 11 7.65 -6.87 -3.99
CA HIS A 11 7.12 -6.58 -2.66
C HIS A 11 6.65 -7.89 -2.00
N PRO A 12 6.89 -8.14 -0.70
CA PRO A 12 6.57 -9.43 -0.06
C PRO A 12 5.10 -9.84 -0.20
N GLU A 13 4.18 -8.88 -0.11
CA GLU A 13 2.77 -9.17 -0.33
C GLU A 13 2.44 -9.44 -1.80
N PHE A 14 3.13 -8.77 -2.73
CA PHE A 14 2.96 -9.03 -4.16
C PHE A 14 3.47 -10.43 -4.52
N GLU A 15 4.56 -10.87 -3.90
CA GLU A 15 5.06 -12.23 -4.07
C GLU A 15 4.01 -13.27 -3.63
N ARG A 16 3.32 -13.03 -2.51
CA ARG A 16 2.20 -13.89 -2.05
C ARG A 16 1.02 -13.87 -3.00
N ASP A 17 0.66 -12.71 -3.55
CA ASP A 17 -0.38 -12.61 -4.58
C ASP A 17 -0.01 -13.43 -5.81
N LEU A 18 1.25 -13.33 -6.25
CA LEU A 18 1.76 -14.02 -7.44
C LEU A 18 1.80 -15.54 -7.23
N GLN A 19 2.21 -16.00 -6.04
CA GLN A 19 2.14 -17.40 -5.64
C GLN A 19 0.70 -17.92 -5.63
N SER A 20 -0.25 -17.13 -5.12
CA SER A 20 -1.68 -17.49 -5.11
C SER A 20 -2.23 -17.59 -6.54
N LEU A 21 -1.91 -16.61 -7.39
CA LEU A 21 -2.25 -16.62 -8.81
C LEU A 21 -1.65 -17.83 -9.54
N ALA A 22 -0.42 -18.22 -9.20
CA ALA A 22 0.23 -19.41 -9.75
C ALA A 22 -0.48 -20.70 -9.34
N ALA A 23 -0.90 -20.81 -8.08
CA ALA A 23 -1.70 -21.96 -7.60
C ALA A 23 -3.05 -22.06 -8.32
N ASP A 24 -3.73 -20.92 -8.54
CA ASP A 24 -5.00 -20.89 -9.26
C ASP A 24 -4.84 -21.23 -10.74
N ALA A 25 -3.78 -20.73 -11.37
CA ALA A 25 -3.42 -21.08 -12.74
C ALA A 25 -3.11 -22.58 -12.90
N GLY A 26 -2.51 -23.22 -11.88
CA GLY A 26 -2.27 -24.66 -11.87
C GLY A 26 -3.56 -25.47 -11.76
N ARG A 27 -4.55 -24.97 -11.02
CA ARG A 27 -5.88 -25.60 -10.88
C ARG A 27 -6.74 -25.48 -12.15
N ASN A 28 -6.59 -24.40 -12.91
CA ASN A 28 -7.28 -24.20 -14.18
C ASN A 28 -6.32 -23.73 -15.30
N PRO A 29 -5.61 -24.67 -15.97
CA PRO A 29 -4.59 -24.34 -16.97
C PRO A 29 -5.11 -23.63 -18.23
N THR A 30 -6.43 -23.67 -18.49
CA THR A 30 -7.05 -22.98 -19.63
C THR A 30 -7.79 -21.70 -19.24
N GLY A 31 -7.81 -21.40 -17.93
CA GLY A 31 -8.54 -20.28 -17.35
C GLY A 31 -7.86 -18.92 -17.54
N GLU A 32 -8.58 -17.88 -17.12
CA GLU A 32 -8.06 -16.50 -17.12
C GLU A 32 -6.84 -16.35 -16.19
N SER A 33 -6.83 -17.00 -15.03
CA SER A 33 -5.71 -16.96 -14.08
C SER A 33 -4.39 -17.41 -14.71
N ARG A 34 -4.42 -18.44 -15.58
CA ARG A 34 -3.22 -18.88 -16.31
C ARG A 34 -2.75 -17.83 -17.31
N ARG A 35 -3.67 -17.23 -18.07
CA ARG A 35 -3.34 -16.13 -19.01
C ARG A 35 -2.76 -14.93 -18.25
N LEU A 36 -3.40 -14.53 -17.14
CA LEU A 36 -2.94 -13.44 -16.29
C LEU A 36 -1.54 -13.71 -15.74
N LEU A 37 -1.27 -14.90 -15.23
CA LEU A 37 0.05 -15.29 -14.76
C LEU A 37 1.10 -15.14 -15.87
N MET A 38 0.86 -15.72 -17.04
CA MET A 38 1.83 -15.68 -18.14
C MET A 38 2.14 -14.26 -18.59
N VAL A 39 1.11 -13.42 -18.78
CA VAL A 39 1.30 -12.01 -19.17
C VAL A 39 2.00 -11.23 -18.05
N THR A 40 1.69 -11.52 -16.79
CA THR A 40 2.37 -10.89 -15.65
C THR A 40 3.84 -11.25 -15.62
N LEU A 41 4.21 -12.53 -15.79
CA LEU A 41 5.61 -12.96 -15.84
C LEU A 41 6.37 -12.28 -16.99
N ASN A 42 5.77 -12.21 -18.18
CA ASN A 42 6.36 -11.48 -19.31
C ASN A 42 6.55 -9.98 -18.99
N ALA A 43 5.61 -9.37 -18.27
CA ALA A 43 5.75 -7.98 -17.84
C ALA A 43 6.86 -7.80 -16.80
N LEU A 44 7.05 -8.76 -15.88
CA LEU A 44 8.17 -8.75 -14.92
C LEU A 44 9.52 -8.83 -15.62
N GLU A 45 9.64 -9.68 -16.64
CA GLU A 45 10.83 -9.76 -17.49
C GLU A 45 11.08 -8.43 -18.23
N ALA A 46 10.04 -7.85 -18.83
CA ALA A 46 10.15 -6.56 -19.52
C ALA A 46 10.52 -5.41 -18.57
N ILE A 47 10.05 -5.43 -17.31
CA ILE A 47 10.46 -4.49 -16.26
C ILE A 47 11.96 -4.64 -15.98
N ARG A 48 12.44 -5.88 -15.73
CA ARG A 48 13.84 -6.21 -15.46
C ARG A 48 14.75 -5.81 -16.63
N ASP A 49 14.29 -6.04 -17.86
CA ASP A 49 15.08 -5.84 -19.07
C ASP A 49 15.04 -4.39 -19.58
N GLY A 50 14.23 -3.53 -18.96
CA GLY A 50 14.14 -2.12 -19.36
C GLY A 50 13.30 -1.86 -20.60
N THR A 51 12.56 -2.86 -21.09
CA THR A 51 11.82 -2.78 -22.36
C THR A 51 10.38 -2.31 -22.20
N ILE A 52 9.89 -2.24 -20.97
CA ILE A 52 8.55 -1.76 -20.66
C ILE A 52 8.48 -0.22 -20.71
N PRO A 53 7.41 0.38 -21.30
CA PRO A 53 7.26 1.82 -21.31
C PRO A 53 7.06 2.37 -19.90
N GLU A 54 7.87 3.36 -19.54
CA GLU A 54 7.72 4.10 -18.28
C GLU A 54 6.52 5.03 -18.36
N ARG A 55 5.54 4.82 -17.49
CA ARG A 55 4.39 5.71 -17.32
C ARG A 55 4.24 6.01 -15.86
N ARG A 56 4.80 7.15 -15.44
CA ARG A 56 4.69 7.63 -14.06
C ARG A 56 3.23 7.82 -13.68
N LEU A 57 2.94 7.56 -12.41
CA LEU A 57 1.67 7.89 -11.81
C LEU A 57 1.69 9.36 -11.44
N ASP A 58 0.73 10.11 -12.00
CA ASP A 58 0.50 11.49 -11.57
C ASP A 58 -0.01 11.51 -10.13
N GLN A 59 0.32 12.57 -9.40
CA GLN A 59 -0.25 12.82 -8.10
C GLN A 59 -1.76 13.05 -8.25
N MET A 60 -2.56 12.29 -7.48
CA MET A 60 -4.01 12.38 -7.49
C MET A 60 -4.48 12.53 -6.04
N SER A 61 -5.27 13.55 -5.74
CA SER A 61 -5.74 13.85 -4.37
C SER A 61 -6.56 12.73 -3.74
N THR A 62 -7.19 11.88 -4.55
CA THR A 62 -8.01 10.74 -4.08
C THR A 62 -7.20 9.52 -3.66
N TYR A 63 -5.93 9.42 -4.09
CA TYR A 63 -5.10 8.24 -3.88
C TYR A 63 -3.87 8.57 -3.02
N PRO A 64 -3.27 7.56 -2.38
CA PRO A 64 -1.96 7.71 -1.75
C PRO A 64 -0.91 8.30 -2.71
N ASP A 65 0.13 8.93 -2.16
CA ASP A 65 1.23 9.42 -2.98
C ASP A 65 2.00 8.27 -3.61
N LEU A 66 1.82 8.12 -4.92
CA LEU A 66 2.48 7.14 -5.78
C LEU A 66 3.29 7.82 -6.89
N SER A 67 3.70 9.08 -6.69
CA SER A 67 4.40 9.88 -7.71
C SER A 67 5.75 9.30 -8.17
N ASP A 68 6.40 8.49 -7.34
CA ASP A 68 7.61 7.73 -7.64
C ASP A 68 7.34 6.38 -8.33
N CYS A 69 6.07 6.01 -8.50
CA CYS A 69 5.65 4.75 -9.08
C CYS A 69 5.28 4.91 -10.56
N ASN A 70 5.43 3.81 -11.29
CA ASN A 70 5.05 3.61 -12.67
C ASN A 70 3.90 2.61 -12.75
N LYS A 71 3.10 2.73 -13.81
CA LYS A 71 2.03 1.78 -14.15
C LYS A 71 2.24 1.16 -15.52
N VAL A 72 1.88 -0.11 -15.65
CA VAL A 72 1.67 -0.75 -16.95
C VAL A 72 0.31 -1.45 -16.96
N TYR A 73 -0.33 -1.45 -18.13
CA TYR A 73 -1.57 -2.17 -18.36
C TYR A 73 -1.28 -3.63 -18.66
N ILE A 74 -1.97 -4.52 -17.97
CA ILE A 74 -1.89 -5.97 -18.18
C ILE A 74 -3.19 -6.42 -18.83
N GLN A 75 -3.06 -7.05 -20.00
CA GLN A 75 -4.16 -7.47 -20.85
C GLN A 75 -4.06 -8.98 -21.08
N THR A 76 -5.11 -9.70 -20.69
CA THR A 76 -5.18 -11.17 -20.78
C THR A 76 -5.76 -11.66 -22.11
N ASP A 77 -6.55 -10.83 -22.79
CA ASP A 77 -7.13 -11.09 -24.10
C ASP A 77 -6.90 -9.87 -25.02
N PRO A 78 -6.28 -10.04 -26.20
CA PRO A 78 -6.00 -8.95 -27.14
C PRO A 78 -7.26 -8.21 -27.64
N ASN A 79 -8.44 -8.86 -27.61
CA ASN A 79 -9.70 -8.26 -28.07
C ASN A 79 -10.40 -7.43 -26.99
N ASP A 80 -10.04 -7.63 -25.72
CA ASP A 80 -10.62 -6.92 -24.59
C ASP A 80 -9.80 -5.69 -24.20
N ARG A 81 -10.44 -4.73 -23.52
CA ARG A 81 -9.69 -3.65 -22.87
C ARG A 81 -8.82 -4.22 -21.74
N PRO A 82 -7.63 -3.63 -21.46
CA PRO A 82 -6.80 -4.07 -20.35
C PRO A 82 -7.55 -3.96 -19.01
N LYS A 83 -7.81 -5.12 -18.40
CA LYS A 83 -8.55 -5.24 -17.14
C LYS A 83 -7.67 -5.02 -15.91
N TYR A 84 -6.36 -5.26 -16.04
CA TYR A 84 -5.43 -5.25 -14.93
C TYR A 84 -4.38 -4.15 -15.08
N ARG A 85 -3.83 -3.72 -13.95
CA ARG A 85 -2.73 -2.78 -13.85
C ARG A 85 -1.66 -3.36 -12.93
N LEU A 86 -0.41 -3.21 -13.35
CA LEU A 86 0.77 -3.53 -12.55
C LEU A 86 1.46 -2.23 -12.16
N VAL A 87 1.72 -2.06 -10.87
CA VAL A 87 2.40 -0.91 -10.28
C VAL A 87 3.78 -1.33 -9.83
N TRP A 88 4.79 -0.55 -10.20
CA TRP A 88 6.19 -0.78 -9.84
C TRP A 88 6.90 0.56 -9.63
N ARG A 89 8.05 0.57 -8.96
CA ARG A 89 8.88 1.77 -8.80
C ARG A 89 10.34 1.45 -9.07
N GLU A 90 11.11 2.47 -9.41
CA GLU A 90 12.57 2.34 -9.54
C GLU A 90 13.23 2.90 -8.28
N LEU A 91 14.15 2.13 -7.72
CA LEU A 91 14.96 2.49 -6.57
C LEU A 91 16.40 2.65 -7.05
N PRO A 92 17.15 3.63 -6.49
CA PRO A 92 18.56 3.77 -6.80
C PRO A 92 19.34 2.52 -6.41
N ALA A 93 20.50 2.33 -7.03
CA ALA A 93 21.42 1.29 -6.63
C ALA A 93 21.82 1.46 -5.16
N GLY A 94 21.85 0.36 -4.40
CA GLY A 94 22.25 0.38 -2.99
C GLY A 94 23.76 0.60 -2.80
N GLU A 95 24.56 0.31 -3.82
CA GLU A 95 26.02 0.42 -3.81
C GLU A 95 26.51 1.30 -4.97
N PRO A 96 27.65 1.99 -4.83
CA PRO A 96 28.31 2.66 -5.94
C PRO A 96 28.54 1.70 -7.10
N CYS A 97 28.16 2.10 -8.32
CA CYS A 97 28.20 1.27 -9.53
C CYS A 97 27.27 0.04 -9.54
N GLY A 98 26.38 -0.11 -8.56
CA GLY A 98 25.34 -1.12 -8.59
C GLY A 98 24.26 -0.83 -9.64
N ARG A 99 23.44 -1.83 -9.95
CA ARG A 99 22.27 -1.64 -10.82
C ARG A 99 21.11 -1.04 -10.05
N PRO A 100 20.33 -0.14 -10.65
CA PRO A 100 19.05 0.28 -10.08
C PRO A 100 18.10 -0.91 -9.93
N VAL A 101 17.25 -0.85 -8.90
CA VAL A 101 16.30 -1.91 -8.58
C VAL A 101 14.91 -1.50 -9.02
N ARG A 102 14.24 -2.31 -9.83
CA ARG A 102 12.82 -2.16 -10.12
C ARG A 102 12.01 -3.03 -9.21
N GLN A 103 11.27 -2.41 -8.30
CA GLN A 103 10.44 -3.08 -7.31
C GLN A 103 8.99 -3.12 -7.78
N VAL A 104 8.43 -4.32 -7.92
CA VAL A 104 7.01 -4.51 -8.26
C VAL A 104 6.16 -4.57 -6.99
N ILE A 105 5.10 -3.77 -6.95
CA ILE A 105 4.33 -3.49 -5.73
C ILE A 105 2.95 -4.15 -5.74
N GLN A 106 2.23 -4.06 -6.85
CA GLN A 106 0.84 -4.52 -6.91
C GLN A 106 0.41 -4.89 -8.33
N LEU A 107 -0.28 -6.01 -8.48
CA LEU A 107 -1.16 -6.31 -9.60
C LEU A 107 -2.61 -6.23 -9.12
N GLY A 108 -3.48 -5.57 -9.88
CA GLY A 108 -4.89 -5.47 -9.51
C GLY A 108 -5.76 -5.11 -10.69
N THR A 109 -7.08 -5.25 -10.51
CA THR A 109 -8.04 -4.80 -11.53
C THR A 109 -8.05 -3.28 -11.62
N ARG A 110 -8.50 -2.78 -12.77
CA ARG A 110 -8.65 -1.34 -13.01
C ARG A 110 -9.78 -0.71 -12.18
N GLU A 111 -10.75 -1.51 -11.74
CA GLU A 111 -11.98 -1.05 -11.13
C GLU A 111 -11.72 -0.23 -9.86
N LEU A 112 -12.33 0.96 -9.81
CA LEU A 112 -12.29 1.91 -8.69
C LEU A 112 -10.88 2.35 -8.24
N GLY A 113 -9.82 2.03 -8.99
CA GLY A 113 -8.45 2.36 -8.59
C GLY A 113 -7.95 1.59 -7.35
N SER A 114 -8.58 0.45 -7.03
CA SER A 114 -8.19 -0.41 -5.90
C SER A 114 -6.69 -0.74 -5.88
N VAL A 115 -6.11 -0.95 -7.06
CA VAL A 115 -4.68 -1.20 -7.26
C VAL A 115 -3.79 -0.09 -6.67
N TYR A 116 -4.23 1.17 -6.69
CA TYR A 116 -3.47 2.29 -6.15
C TYR A 116 -3.59 2.39 -4.62
N HIS A 117 -4.77 2.12 -4.08
CA HIS A 117 -4.95 2.06 -2.62
C HIS A 117 -4.09 0.97 -1.99
N LEU A 118 -4.11 -0.24 -2.58
CA LEU A 118 -3.29 -1.36 -2.10
C LEU A 118 -1.80 -1.08 -2.28
N ALA A 119 -1.39 -0.49 -3.40
CA ALA A 119 0.00 -0.08 -3.59
C ALA A 119 0.46 0.94 -2.53
N GLY A 120 -0.37 1.95 -2.22
CA GLY A 120 -0.07 2.92 -1.17
C GLY A 120 0.04 2.28 0.22
N GLN A 121 -0.90 1.40 0.58
CA GLN A 121 -0.86 0.64 1.83
C GLN A 121 0.43 -0.17 1.96
N ARG A 122 0.81 -0.90 0.91
CA ARG A 122 2.06 -1.69 0.86
C ARG A 122 3.31 -0.84 1.03
N LEU A 123 3.29 0.38 0.48
CA LEU A 123 4.39 1.34 0.61
C LEU A 123 4.37 2.10 1.93
N GLY A 124 3.40 1.84 2.83
CA GLY A 124 3.25 2.56 4.09
C GLY A 124 2.81 4.02 3.90
N ARG A 125 2.18 4.33 2.77
CA ARG A 125 1.70 5.66 2.42
C ARG A 125 0.19 5.67 2.55
N PRO A 126 -0.37 6.13 3.68
CA PRO A 126 -1.82 6.24 3.79
C PRO A 126 -2.35 7.23 2.74
N ALA A 127 -3.60 7.03 2.32
CA ALA A 127 -4.29 8.07 1.56
C ALA A 127 -4.33 9.32 2.44
N GLY A 128 -4.03 10.49 1.86
CA GLY A 128 -4.23 11.75 2.56
C GLY A 128 -5.69 11.84 3.01
N VAL A 129 -5.92 12.17 4.28
CA VAL A 129 -7.24 12.50 4.79
C VAL A 129 -7.54 13.97 4.49
N SER A 130 -8.81 14.29 4.26
CA SER A 130 -9.26 15.67 4.10
C SER A 130 -8.98 16.51 5.37
N LEU A 131 -8.95 17.84 5.21
CA LEU A 131 -8.80 18.75 6.35
C LEU A 131 -9.95 18.56 7.35
N GLU A 132 -11.16 18.30 6.86
CA GLU A 132 -12.34 18.02 7.65
C GLU A 132 -12.19 16.73 8.48
N GLU A 133 -11.67 15.65 7.88
CA GLU A 133 -11.40 14.38 8.59
C GLU A 133 -10.30 14.51 9.65
N LEU A 134 -9.28 15.33 9.40
CA LEU A 134 -8.24 15.66 10.38
C LEU A 134 -8.84 16.40 11.59
N LEU A 135 -9.63 17.44 11.32
CA LEU A 135 -10.27 18.24 12.37
C LEU A 135 -11.27 17.40 13.19
N GLU A 136 -11.96 16.45 12.57
CA GLU A 136 -12.88 15.57 13.28
C GLU A 136 -12.15 14.56 14.18
N SER A 137 -11.02 14.04 13.73
CA SER A 137 -10.16 13.16 14.52
C SER A 137 -9.58 13.89 15.73
N GLU A 138 -9.08 15.12 15.56
CA GLU A 138 -8.60 15.95 16.68
C GLU A 138 -9.71 16.28 17.67
N ARG A 139 -10.91 16.64 17.19
CA ARG A 139 -12.06 16.89 18.06
C ARG A 139 -12.42 15.67 18.91
N THR A 140 -12.40 14.49 18.30
CA THR A 140 -12.71 13.22 18.98
C THR A 140 -11.66 12.88 20.05
N GLU A 141 -10.38 13.06 19.73
CA GLU A 141 -9.29 12.84 20.70
C GLU A 141 -9.35 13.81 21.89
N ILE A 142 -9.65 15.09 21.63
CA ILE A 142 -9.79 16.10 22.67
C ILE A 142 -10.99 15.74 23.56
N ALA A 143 -12.13 15.37 22.99
CA ALA A 143 -13.32 14.96 23.75
C ALA A 143 -13.02 13.75 24.65
N ALA A 144 -12.32 12.73 24.13
CA ALA A 144 -11.92 11.56 24.89
C ALA A 144 -10.97 11.91 26.06
N LYS A 145 -9.99 12.80 25.84
CA LYS A 145 -9.09 13.27 26.91
C LYS A 145 -9.86 14.04 27.98
N VAL A 146 -10.78 14.93 27.59
CA VAL A 146 -11.59 15.71 28.53
C VAL A 146 -12.46 14.79 29.38
N ALA A 147 -13.14 13.80 28.79
CA ALA A 147 -13.93 12.82 29.52
C ALA A 147 -13.07 12.03 30.55
N SER A 148 -11.87 11.59 30.16
CA SER A 148 -10.96 10.86 31.05
C SER A 148 -10.42 11.69 32.23
N LEU A 149 -10.40 13.02 32.09
CA LEU A 149 -10.00 13.94 33.15
C LEU A 149 -11.15 14.20 34.14
N SER A 150 -12.39 14.18 33.66
CA SER A 150 -13.58 14.32 34.51
C SER A 150 -13.83 13.11 35.42
N ASP A 151 -13.43 11.91 35.01
CA ASP A 151 -13.53 10.69 35.84
C ASP A 151 -12.45 10.61 36.95
N ARG A 152 -11.42 11.46 36.92
CA ARG A 152 -10.35 11.51 37.94
C ARG A 152 -10.61 12.56 39.02
N GLN A 153 -11.83 12.62 39.58
CA GLN A 153 -12.09 13.47 40.72
C GLN A 153 -11.52 12.82 42.01
N PRO A 154 -10.61 13.46 42.77
CA PRO A 154 -10.05 12.89 43.99
C PRO A 154 -11.14 12.80 45.07
N SER A 155 -11.28 11.63 45.69
CA SER A 155 -12.07 11.43 46.91
C SER A 155 -11.61 12.43 47.98
N GLY A 156 -12.52 13.34 48.35
CA GLY A 156 -12.23 14.42 49.30
C GLY A 156 -11.75 13.94 50.67
N PRO A 157 -11.06 14.79 51.44
CA PRO A 157 -10.39 14.38 52.67
C PRO A 157 -11.39 14.02 53.77
N SER A 158 -11.22 12.84 54.37
CA SER A 158 -11.90 12.44 55.60
C SER A 158 -11.62 13.46 56.71
N LYS A 159 -12.67 14.13 57.21
CA LYS A 159 -12.59 14.96 58.42
C LYS A 159 -12.13 14.11 59.59
N LYS A 160 -10.95 14.43 60.13
CA LYS A 160 -10.46 13.98 61.43
C LYS A 160 -10.81 15.01 62.51
N ASP A 161 -11.29 14.46 63.62
CA ASP A 161 -11.23 14.90 65.02
C ASP A 161 -11.90 16.19 65.47
N SER A 162 -12.71 16.05 66.53
CA SER A 162 -12.53 16.79 67.78
C SER A 162 -12.99 15.93 68.96
N PRO A 163 -12.19 15.77 70.03
CA PRO A 163 -12.58 15.09 71.26
C PRO A 163 -13.34 16.03 72.21
N GLU A 164 -14.35 15.49 72.90
CA GLU A 164 -15.01 16.15 74.03
C GLU A 164 -14.12 16.06 75.27
N PHE A 165 -13.80 17.21 75.88
CA PHE A 165 -13.37 17.28 77.27
C PHE A 165 -14.29 18.25 78.00
N GLY A 166 -15.09 17.72 78.92
CA GLY A 166 -15.87 18.47 79.90
C GLY A 166 -15.17 18.50 81.26
N GLY A 167 -15.58 19.46 82.10
CA GLY A 167 -15.26 19.55 83.53
C GLY A 167 -14.33 20.69 83.87
#